data_AF-Q8LAZ7-F1
#
_entry.id   AF-Q8LAZ7-F1
#
_cell.length_a   1.000
_cell.length_b   1.000
_cell.length_c   1.000
_cell.angle_alpha   90.00
_cell.angle_beta   90.00
_cell.angle_gamma   90.00
#
_symmetry.space_group_name_H-M   'P 1'
#
loop_
_entity.id
_entity.type
_entity.pdbx_description
1 polymer ?
#
loop_
_entity_poly.entity_id
_entity_poly.type
_entity_poly.pdbx_seq_one_letter_code
_entity_poly.pdbx_strand_id
1 'polypeptide(L)'
;MEGSSSAIARKTWELENNILPVEPTDSASDSIFHYDDASQAKIQQEKPWASDPNYFKRVHISALALLKMVVHARSGGTIEIMGLMQGKTEGDTIIVMDAFALPVEGTETRVNAQSDAYEYMVEYSQTSKLAGRLENVVGWYHSHPGYGCWLSGIDVSTQMLNQQYQEPFLAVVIDPTRTVSAGKVEIGAFRTYPEGHKISDDHVSEYQTIPLNKIEDFGVHCKQYYSLDITYFKSSLDSHLLDLLWNKYWVNTLSSSPLLGNGDYVAGQISDLAEKLEQAESQLANSRYGGIAPAGHQRRKEDEPQLAKITRDSAKITVEQVHGLMSQVIKDILFNSARQSKKSADDSSDPEPMITS
;
A
#
# COMPACT_ATOMS: atom_id res chain seq x y z
N MET A 1 -3.59 16.45 31.77
CA MET A 1 -3.72 15.02 31.41
C MET A 1 -4.09 14.80 29.93
N GLU A 2 -4.17 15.84 29.09
CA GLU A 2 -4.65 15.70 27.69
C GLU A 2 -3.60 15.20 26.68
N GLY A 3 -2.30 15.24 26.99
CA GLY A 3 -1.23 14.84 26.06
C GLY A 3 -1.05 13.33 25.85
N SER A 4 -1.72 12.46 26.62
CA SER A 4 -1.45 11.01 26.61
C SER A 4 -2.15 10.24 25.50
N SER A 5 -3.39 10.62 25.14
CA SER A 5 -4.19 9.84 24.16
C SER A 5 -3.69 10.05 22.74
N SER A 6 -3.41 11.30 22.37
CA SER A 6 -2.98 11.66 21.03
C SER A 6 -1.60 11.06 20.71
N ALA A 7 -0.68 11.12 21.67
CA ALA A 7 0.66 10.55 21.52
C ALA A 7 0.66 9.02 21.36
N ILE A 8 -0.27 8.31 22.02
CA ILE A 8 -0.41 6.85 21.89
C ILE A 8 -0.89 6.49 20.48
N ALA A 9 -1.95 7.14 19.99
CA ALA A 9 -2.49 6.83 18.67
C ALA A 9 -1.50 7.15 17.53
N ARG A 10 -0.69 8.21 17.67
CA ARG A 10 0.43 8.47 16.75
C ARG A 10 1.46 7.34 16.78
N LYS A 11 1.90 6.94 17.98
CA LYS A 11 2.85 5.82 18.12
C LYS A 11 2.29 4.54 17.51
N THR A 12 1.00 4.25 17.68
CA THR A 12 0.37 3.08 17.05
C THR A 12 0.46 3.17 15.53
N TRP A 13 0.12 4.32 14.93
CA TRP A 13 0.23 4.49 13.48
C TRP A 13 1.67 4.39 12.97
N GLU A 14 2.64 4.99 13.68
CA GLU A 14 4.07 4.87 13.35
C GLU A 14 4.54 3.41 13.44
N LEU A 15 4.08 2.68 14.45
CA LEU A 15 4.44 1.28 14.67
C LEU A 15 3.78 0.35 13.64
N GLU A 16 2.50 0.56 13.31
CA GLU A 16 1.76 -0.22 12.31
C GLU A 16 2.32 -0.04 10.89
N ASN A 17 2.91 1.13 10.60
CA ASN A 17 3.55 1.44 9.33
C ASN A 17 5.08 1.29 9.37
N ASN A 18 5.66 0.68 10.40
CA ASN A 18 7.12 0.48 10.52
C ASN A 18 7.93 1.76 10.26
N ILE A 19 7.41 2.91 10.68
CA ILE A 19 8.11 4.19 10.57
C ILE A 19 9.21 4.15 11.62
N LEU A 20 10.45 3.96 11.17
CA LEU A 20 11.61 4.00 12.06
C LEU A 20 11.70 5.41 12.66
N PRO A 21 11.56 5.56 13.99
CA PRO A 21 11.83 6.84 14.62
C PRO A 21 13.33 7.05 14.50
N VAL A 22 13.72 7.98 13.63
CA VAL A 22 15.09 8.49 13.65
C VAL A 22 15.26 9.13 15.02
N GLU A 23 16.19 8.62 15.83
CA GLU A 23 16.29 9.00 17.24
C GLU A 23 16.30 10.53 17.40
N PRO A 24 15.47 11.10 18.29
CA PRO A 24 15.15 12.54 18.30
C PRO A 24 16.28 13.42 18.85
N THR A 25 17.52 12.94 18.90
CA THR A 25 18.63 13.64 19.58
C THR A 25 19.75 14.13 18.70
N ASP A 26 19.82 13.75 17.43
CA ASP A 26 20.91 14.25 16.58
C ASP A 26 20.36 14.91 15.31
N SER A 27 20.83 16.12 15.07
CA SER A 27 20.84 16.80 13.77
C SER A 27 21.40 15.96 12.62
N ALA A 28 21.89 14.74 12.89
CA ALA A 28 22.16 13.68 11.93
C ALA A 28 20.88 13.09 11.29
N SER A 29 19.68 13.24 11.87
CA SER A 29 18.45 12.66 11.28
C SER A 29 18.12 13.25 9.91
N ASP A 30 18.42 14.53 9.74
CA ASP A 30 18.09 15.27 8.53
C ASP A 30 19.19 15.11 7.46
N SER A 31 20.28 14.37 7.74
CA SER A 31 21.36 14.13 6.77
C SER A 31 20.87 13.39 5.52
N ILE A 32 19.83 12.56 5.65
CA ILE A 32 19.22 11.87 4.51
C ILE A 32 18.66 12.87 3.48
N PHE A 33 18.30 14.09 3.89
CA PHE A 33 17.82 15.15 3.00
C PHE A 33 18.94 15.92 2.31
N HIS A 34 20.21 15.73 2.70
CA HIS A 34 21.33 16.34 2.01
C HIS A 34 21.56 15.68 0.65
N TYR A 35 21.69 16.49 -0.40
CA TYR A 35 21.99 16.02 -1.75
C TYR A 35 23.43 16.35 -2.12
N ASP A 36 24.21 15.31 -2.45
CA ASP A 36 25.60 15.44 -2.93
C ASP A 36 25.67 15.07 -4.41
N ASP A 37 25.73 16.10 -5.25
CA ASP A 37 25.84 15.98 -6.71
C ASP A 37 27.04 15.14 -7.15
N ALA A 38 28.20 15.32 -6.51
CA ALA A 38 29.42 14.63 -6.90
C ALA A 38 29.34 13.14 -6.57
N SER A 39 28.79 12.80 -5.40
CA SER A 39 28.55 11.41 -5.01
C SER A 39 27.54 10.73 -5.94
N GLN A 40 26.43 11.40 -6.27
CA GLN A 40 25.42 10.82 -7.18
C GLN A 40 25.98 10.63 -8.59
N ALA A 41 26.72 11.61 -9.12
CA ALA A 41 27.37 11.49 -10.43
C ALA A 41 28.35 10.31 -10.48
N LYS A 42 29.12 10.10 -9.41
CA LYS A 42 30.04 8.96 -9.30
C LYS A 42 29.30 7.62 -9.30
N ILE A 43 28.25 7.48 -8.49
CA ILE A 43 27.44 6.24 -8.45
C ILE A 43 26.84 5.94 -9.84
N GLN A 44 26.33 6.97 -10.52
CA GLN A 44 25.77 6.83 -11.86
C GLN A 44 26.81 6.42 -12.92
N GLN A 45 28.08 6.82 -12.73
CA GLN A 45 29.18 6.42 -13.58
C GLN A 45 29.64 4.98 -13.31
N GLU A 46 29.72 4.58 -12.03
CA GLU A 46 30.17 3.25 -11.61
C GLU A 46 29.14 2.15 -11.89
N LYS A 47 27.83 2.49 -11.86
CA LYS A 47 26.70 1.56 -12.13
C LYS A 47 26.83 0.22 -11.40
N PRO A 48 26.95 0.21 -10.06
CA PRO A 48 27.18 -1.02 -9.30
C PRO A 48 26.08 -2.09 -9.50
N TRP A 49 24.84 -1.65 -9.71
CA TRP A 49 23.68 -2.50 -10.04
C TRP A 49 23.82 -3.29 -11.35
N ALA A 50 24.73 -2.91 -12.26
CA ALA A 50 24.95 -3.67 -13.49
C ALA A 50 25.58 -5.05 -13.23
N SER A 51 26.22 -5.23 -12.07
CA SER A 51 26.90 -6.48 -11.69
C SER A 51 25.99 -7.49 -10.98
N ASP A 52 24.91 -7.01 -10.36
CA ASP A 52 23.98 -7.82 -9.56
C ASP A 52 22.53 -7.37 -9.81
N PRO A 53 21.68 -8.19 -10.44
CA PRO A 53 20.25 -7.90 -10.63
C PRO A 53 19.48 -7.60 -9.33
N ASN A 54 19.96 -8.14 -8.20
CA ASN A 54 19.41 -7.95 -6.87
C ASN A 54 20.22 -6.95 -6.02
N TYR A 55 20.98 -6.07 -6.66
CA TYR A 55 21.77 -5.05 -5.99
C TYR A 55 20.91 -4.16 -5.07
N PHE A 56 19.76 -3.70 -5.56
CA PHE A 56 18.83 -2.92 -4.75
C PHE A 56 17.92 -3.83 -3.94
N LYS A 57 17.90 -3.64 -2.62
CA LYS A 57 17.12 -4.47 -1.70
C LYS A 57 16.10 -3.68 -0.90
N ARG A 58 16.33 -2.38 -0.77
CA ARG A 58 15.59 -1.49 0.13
C ARG A 58 15.11 -0.24 -0.59
N VAL A 59 13.98 0.28 -0.14
CA VAL A 59 13.51 1.62 -0.50
C VAL A 59 13.19 2.41 0.77
N HIS A 60 13.69 3.64 0.83
CA HIS A 60 13.33 4.63 1.84
C HIS A 60 12.37 5.63 1.19
N ILE A 61 11.14 5.75 1.69
CA ILE A 61 10.14 6.68 1.17
C ILE A 61 9.90 7.78 2.19
N SER A 62 10.07 9.04 1.80
CA SER A 62 9.76 10.17 2.68
C SER A 62 8.28 10.19 3.02
N ALA A 63 7.94 10.61 4.24
CA ALA A 63 6.55 10.75 4.67
C ALA A 63 5.76 11.70 3.74
N LEU A 64 6.43 12.73 3.19
CA LEU A 64 5.85 13.64 2.20
C LEU A 64 5.48 12.91 0.90
N ALA A 65 6.42 12.14 0.34
CA ALA A 65 6.19 11.39 -0.89
C ALA A 65 5.08 10.36 -0.68
N LEU A 66 5.13 9.60 0.42
CA LEU A 66 4.09 8.64 0.79
C LEU A 66 2.71 9.29 0.82
N LEU A 67 2.58 10.41 1.55
CA LEU A 67 1.30 11.10 1.68
C LEU A 67 0.78 11.61 0.33
N LYS A 68 1.65 12.20 -0.51
CA LYS A 68 1.26 12.67 -1.85
C LYS A 68 0.77 11.52 -2.72
N MET A 69 1.50 10.40 -2.75
CA MET A 69 1.13 9.25 -3.57
C MET A 69 -0.18 8.63 -3.10
N VAL A 70 -0.39 8.46 -1.79
CA VAL A 70 -1.63 7.90 -1.23
C VAL A 70 -2.82 8.82 -1.47
N VAL A 71 -2.66 10.14 -1.30
CA VAL A 71 -3.73 11.12 -1.58
C VAL A 71 -4.08 11.11 -3.06
N HIS A 72 -3.09 11.06 -3.95
CA HIS A 72 -3.30 10.98 -5.39
C HIS A 72 -4.01 9.68 -5.78
N ALA A 73 -3.53 8.52 -5.30
CA ALA A 73 -4.15 7.22 -5.53
C ALA A 73 -5.63 7.21 -5.08
N ARG A 74 -5.92 7.77 -3.90
CA ARG A 74 -7.30 7.89 -3.41
C ARG A 74 -8.15 8.81 -4.27
N SER A 75 -7.58 9.86 -4.86
CA SER A 75 -8.32 10.78 -5.74
C SER A 75 -8.74 10.15 -7.07
N GLY A 76 -8.03 9.11 -7.53
CA GLY A 76 -8.41 8.32 -8.71
C GLY A 76 -9.64 7.43 -8.50
N GLY A 77 -10.05 7.19 -7.26
CA GLY A 77 -11.18 6.33 -6.94
C GLY A 77 -10.93 4.88 -7.37
N THR A 78 -11.70 4.41 -8.36
CA THR A 78 -11.56 3.07 -8.94
C THR A 78 -10.71 3.04 -10.22
N ILE A 79 -10.19 4.19 -10.65
CA ILE A 79 -9.35 4.32 -11.84
C ILE A 79 -7.89 4.34 -11.40
N GLU A 80 -7.03 3.67 -12.17
CA GLU A 80 -5.60 3.73 -11.91
C GLU A 80 -5.06 5.13 -12.19
N ILE A 81 -4.18 5.62 -11.33
CA ILE A 81 -3.40 6.83 -11.58
C ILE A 81 -1.94 6.46 -11.72
N MET A 82 -1.15 7.39 -12.24
CA MET A 82 0.30 7.27 -12.17
C MET A 82 0.99 8.60 -11.91
N GLY A 83 2.22 8.51 -11.42
CA GLY A 83 3.10 9.63 -11.21
C GLY A 83 4.55 9.20 -11.17
N LEU A 84 5.42 10.16 -10.88
CA LEU A 84 6.85 9.94 -10.77
C LEU A 84 7.37 10.25 -9.38
N MET A 85 8.49 9.62 -9.06
CA MET A 85 9.20 9.76 -7.80
C MET A 85 10.56 10.40 -8.05
N GLN A 86 10.89 11.41 -7.27
CA GLN A 86 12.19 12.09 -7.26
C GLN A 86 12.99 11.65 -6.05
N GLY A 87 14.29 11.46 -6.24
CA GLY A 87 15.14 10.94 -5.18
C GLY A 87 16.61 10.79 -5.55
N LYS A 88 17.25 9.87 -4.83
CA LYS A 88 18.67 9.53 -4.98
C LYS A 88 18.91 8.06 -4.66
N THR A 89 20.14 7.61 -4.88
CA THR A 89 20.58 6.26 -4.48
C THR A 89 21.72 6.32 -3.48
N GLU A 90 21.71 5.39 -2.53
CA GLU A 90 22.76 5.25 -1.52
C GLU A 90 22.95 3.77 -1.19
N GLY A 91 24.11 3.21 -1.58
CA GLY A 91 24.36 1.77 -1.45
C GLY A 91 23.32 0.94 -2.22
N ASP A 92 22.74 -0.07 -1.55
CA ASP A 92 21.67 -0.96 -2.03
C ASP A 92 20.26 -0.39 -1.86
N THR A 93 20.14 0.92 -1.59
CA THR A 93 18.89 1.57 -1.23
C THR A 93 18.53 2.69 -2.21
N ILE A 94 17.28 2.67 -2.68
CA ILE A 94 16.68 3.79 -3.43
C ILE A 94 15.94 4.69 -2.43
N ILE A 95 16.24 5.98 -2.43
CA ILE A 95 15.65 6.95 -1.50
C ILE A 95 14.71 7.84 -2.28
N VAL A 96 13.41 7.74 -2.02
CA VAL A 96 12.35 8.58 -2.59
C VAL A 96 12.13 9.78 -1.69
N MET A 97 12.51 10.96 -2.18
CA MET A 97 12.43 12.24 -1.46
C MET A 97 11.09 12.93 -1.69
N ASP A 98 10.58 12.91 -2.93
CA ASP A 98 9.29 13.51 -3.29
C ASP A 98 8.58 12.71 -4.40
N ALA A 99 7.30 12.98 -4.60
CA ALA A 99 6.51 12.41 -5.69
C ALA A 99 5.59 13.48 -6.30
N PHE A 100 5.28 13.33 -7.59
CA PHE A 100 4.36 14.20 -8.30
C PHE A 100 3.47 13.41 -9.26
N ALA A 101 2.22 13.86 -9.41
CA ALA A 101 1.24 13.25 -10.29
C ALA A 101 1.57 13.56 -11.76
N LEU A 102 1.35 12.58 -12.64
CA LEU A 102 1.30 12.84 -14.08
C LEU A 102 -0.15 13.12 -14.48
N PRO A 103 -0.40 14.04 -15.43
CA PRO A 103 -1.74 14.39 -15.90
C PRO A 103 -2.27 13.31 -16.86
N VAL A 104 -2.29 12.06 -16.40
CA VAL A 104 -2.67 10.90 -17.20
C VAL A 104 -3.60 10.01 -16.39
N GLU A 105 -4.70 9.61 -17.00
CA GLU A 105 -5.55 8.56 -16.46
C GLU A 105 -4.90 7.22 -16.81
N GLY A 106 -4.46 6.49 -15.79
CA GLY A 106 -3.96 5.14 -15.95
C GLY A 106 -5.13 4.25 -16.35
N THR A 107 -5.01 3.61 -17.51
CA THR A 107 -5.86 2.46 -17.83
C THR A 107 -4.91 1.33 -18.18
N GLU A 108 -5.10 0.15 -17.57
CA GLU A 108 -4.37 -1.09 -17.90
C GLU A 108 -4.42 -1.45 -19.40
N THR A 109 -5.20 -0.74 -20.23
CA THR A 109 -5.30 -0.98 -21.67
C THR A 109 -4.45 -0.02 -22.51
N ARG A 110 -3.82 1.02 -21.93
CA ARG A 110 -3.05 2.01 -22.69
C ARG A 110 -1.75 2.42 -21.99
N VAL A 111 -0.63 2.00 -22.60
CA VAL A 111 0.74 2.37 -22.21
C VAL A 111 1.16 3.76 -22.73
N ASN A 112 0.34 4.41 -23.58
CA ASN A 112 0.76 5.57 -24.37
C ASN A 112 0.05 6.88 -24.00
N ALA A 113 0.11 7.28 -22.73
CA ALA A 113 -0.04 8.70 -22.39
C ALA A 113 1.29 9.48 -22.59
N GLN A 114 2.21 8.92 -23.38
CA GLN A 114 3.62 9.25 -23.38
C GLN A 114 3.94 10.66 -23.87
N SER A 115 3.31 11.20 -24.93
CA SER A 115 3.72 12.51 -25.47
C SER A 115 3.54 13.63 -24.45
N ASP A 116 2.34 13.75 -23.89
CA ASP A 116 1.96 14.85 -23.03
C ASP A 116 2.56 14.66 -21.63
N ALA A 117 2.66 13.41 -21.18
CA ALA A 117 3.38 13.07 -19.97
C ALA A 117 4.88 13.39 -20.09
N TYR A 118 5.55 13.04 -21.19
CA TYR A 118 6.97 13.33 -21.36
C TYR A 118 7.26 14.82 -21.39
N GLU A 119 6.42 15.62 -22.05
CA GLU A 119 6.56 17.09 -22.04
C GLU A 119 6.43 17.63 -20.62
N TYR A 120 5.38 17.22 -19.90
CA TYR A 120 5.17 17.60 -18.50
C TYR A 120 6.34 17.15 -17.61
N MET A 121 6.88 15.95 -17.82
CA MET A 121 8.02 15.42 -17.06
C MET A 121 9.27 16.28 -17.22
N VAL A 122 9.58 16.68 -18.46
CA VAL A 122 10.75 17.53 -18.74
C VAL A 122 10.55 18.90 -18.11
N GLU A 123 9.38 19.52 -18.29
CA GLU A 123 9.06 20.83 -17.73
C GLU A 123 9.09 20.81 -16.19
N TYR A 124 8.46 19.80 -15.57
CA TYR A 124 8.41 19.65 -14.12
C TYR A 124 9.79 19.42 -13.52
N SER A 125 10.62 18.59 -14.16
CA SER A 125 11.99 18.32 -13.71
C SER A 125 12.86 19.58 -13.80
N GLN A 126 12.75 20.35 -14.87
CA GLN A 126 13.45 21.63 -15.01
C GLN A 126 12.99 22.65 -13.96
N THR A 127 11.67 22.78 -13.76
CA THR A 127 11.09 23.71 -12.79
C THR A 127 11.46 23.33 -11.35
N SER A 128 11.49 22.03 -11.04
CA SER A 128 11.93 21.51 -9.75
C SER A 128 13.37 21.92 -9.42
N LYS A 129 14.27 21.84 -10.41
CA LYS A 129 15.66 22.27 -10.26
C LYS A 129 15.78 23.78 -10.01
N LEU A 130 14.97 24.59 -10.70
CA LEU A 130 14.90 26.04 -10.45
C LEU A 130 14.41 26.38 -9.03
N ALA A 131 13.56 25.52 -8.45
CA ALA A 131 13.08 25.64 -7.07
C ALA A 131 14.05 25.04 -6.02
N GLY A 132 15.24 24.60 -6.43
CA GLY A 132 16.26 24.03 -5.54
C GLY A 132 16.05 22.55 -5.18
N ARG A 133 15.17 21.83 -5.87
CA ARG A 133 15.06 20.37 -5.76
C ARG A 133 16.00 19.73 -6.77
N LEU A 134 17.12 19.21 -6.27
CA LEU A 134 18.23 18.75 -7.09
C LEU A 134 18.09 17.27 -7.49
N GLU A 135 17.24 16.54 -6.78
CA GLU A 135 16.96 15.13 -7.01
C GLU A 135 16.40 14.87 -8.41
N ASN A 136 16.93 13.82 -9.05
CA ASN A 136 16.41 13.34 -10.32
C ASN A 136 15.28 12.33 -10.11
N VAL A 137 14.60 11.97 -11.21
CA VAL A 137 13.59 10.89 -11.18
C VAL A 137 14.30 9.57 -10.89
N VAL A 138 13.80 8.82 -9.91
CA VAL A 138 14.33 7.50 -9.50
C VAL A 138 13.30 6.38 -9.68
N GLY A 139 12.11 6.71 -10.16
CA GLY A 139 11.06 5.74 -10.36
C GLY A 139 9.72 6.36 -10.70
N TRP A 140 8.74 5.47 -10.83
CA TRP A 140 7.35 5.78 -11.07
C TRP A 140 6.47 5.07 -10.05
N TYR A 141 5.31 5.64 -9.78
CA TYR A 141 4.29 4.98 -8.98
C TYR A 141 2.97 4.95 -9.74
N HIS A 142 2.16 3.92 -9.48
CA HIS A 142 0.79 3.85 -9.94
C HIS A 142 -0.09 3.20 -8.86
N SER A 143 -1.39 3.18 -9.09
CA SER A 143 -2.34 2.60 -8.15
C SER A 143 -3.06 1.38 -8.71
N HIS A 144 -3.29 0.37 -7.87
CA HIS A 144 -4.13 -0.79 -8.15
C HIS A 144 -5.32 -0.83 -7.19
N PRO A 145 -6.46 -0.18 -7.50
CA PRO A 145 -7.57 -0.05 -6.56
C PRO A 145 -8.31 -1.37 -6.31
N GLY A 146 -8.03 -2.04 -5.19
CA GLY A 146 -8.77 -3.20 -4.69
C GLY A 146 -8.18 -4.58 -5.02
N TYR A 147 -7.15 -4.67 -5.85
CA TYR A 147 -6.55 -5.95 -6.29
C TYR A 147 -5.10 -6.15 -5.85
N GLY A 148 -4.62 -5.36 -4.89
CA GLY A 148 -3.33 -5.57 -4.23
C GLY A 148 -2.15 -4.97 -4.99
N CYS A 149 -0.97 -5.05 -4.39
CA CYS A 149 0.25 -4.43 -4.92
C CYS A 149 1.12 -5.50 -5.59
N TRP A 150 1.15 -5.48 -6.92
CA TRP A 150 1.91 -6.39 -7.78
C TRP A 150 2.05 -5.73 -9.17
N LEU A 151 2.92 -6.26 -10.04
CA LEU A 151 3.08 -5.75 -11.40
C LEU A 151 2.36 -6.64 -12.42
N SER A 152 1.46 -6.04 -13.22
CA SER A 152 0.85 -6.67 -14.39
C SER A 152 1.87 -6.92 -15.51
N GLY A 153 1.49 -7.67 -16.55
CA GLY A 153 2.37 -7.84 -17.72
C GLY A 153 2.76 -6.52 -18.40
N ILE A 154 1.87 -5.53 -18.34
CA ILE A 154 2.11 -4.19 -18.87
C ILE A 154 3.05 -3.40 -17.96
N ASP A 155 2.87 -3.50 -16.65
CA ASP A 155 3.76 -2.83 -15.70
C ASP A 155 5.17 -3.41 -15.75
N VAL A 156 5.29 -4.73 -15.90
CA VAL A 156 6.58 -5.39 -16.09
C VAL A 156 7.26 -4.88 -17.35
N SER A 157 6.54 -4.81 -18.47
CA SER A 157 7.09 -4.31 -19.74
C SER A 157 7.53 -2.84 -19.62
N THR A 158 6.72 -2.00 -18.98
CA THR A 158 7.02 -0.59 -18.72
C THR A 158 8.23 -0.43 -17.82
N GLN A 159 8.29 -1.20 -16.74
CA GLN A 159 9.38 -1.16 -15.78
C GLN A 159 10.70 -1.70 -16.38
N MET A 160 10.65 -2.75 -17.20
CA MET A 160 11.81 -3.23 -17.95
C MET A 160 12.37 -2.16 -18.89
N LEU A 161 11.48 -1.46 -19.62
CA LEU A 161 11.88 -0.37 -20.51
C LEU A 161 12.51 0.78 -19.72
N ASN A 162 11.91 1.16 -18.58
CA ASN A 162 12.47 2.20 -17.72
C ASN A 162 13.82 1.80 -17.12
N GLN A 163 13.98 0.57 -16.64
CA GLN A 163 15.27 0.05 -16.17
C GLN A 163 16.32 -0.04 -17.30
N GLN A 164 15.90 -0.22 -18.55
CA GLN A 164 16.83 -0.25 -19.68
C GLN A 164 17.38 1.14 -20.02
N TYR A 165 16.55 2.20 -19.96
CA TYR A 165 16.91 3.54 -20.45
C TYR A 165 17.14 4.58 -19.35
N GLN A 166 16.62 4.38 -18.14
CA GLN A 166 16.62 5.36 -17.03
C GLN A 166 17.12 4.76 -15.69
N GLU A 167 17.96 3.73 -15.73
CA GLU A 167 18.51 3.10 -14.51
C GLU A 167 19.35 4.09 -13.68
N PRO A 168 19.18 4.16 -12.34
CA PRO A 168 18.34 3.34 -11.48
C PRO A 168 16.85 3.72 -11.47
N PHE A 169 15.94 2.76 -11.69
CA PHE A 169 14.49 3.02 -11.73
C PHE A 169 13.65 2.06 -10.88
N LEU A 170 12.71 2.57 -10.07
CA LEU A 170 11.83 1.80 -9.20
C LEU A 170 10.36 1.88 -9.64
N ALA A 171 9.61 0.78 -9.55
CA ALA A 171 8.15 0.78 -9.64
C ALA A 171 7.54 0.71 -8.23
N VAL A 172 6.62 1.62 -7.90
CA VAL A 172 5.83 1.57 -6.67
C VAL A 172 4.35 1.39 -7.02
N VAL A 173 3.67 0.49 -6.32
CA VAL A 173 2.24 0.24 -6.48
C VAL A 173 1.53 0.54 -5.17
N ILE A 174 0.41 1.24 -5.22
CA ILE A 174 -0.41 1.57 -4.04
C ILE A 174 -1.83 1.07 -4.26
N ASP A 175 -2.40 0.36 -3.30
CA ASP A 175 -3.83 0.03 -3.31
C ASP A 175 -4.58 0.99 -2.35
N PRO A 176 -5.21 2.07 -2.86
CA PRO A 176 -5.91 3.03 -2.02
C PRO A 176 -7.15 2.41 -1.36
N THR A 177 -7.78 1.43 -2.01
CA THR A 177 -8.99 0.78 -1.51
C THR A 177 -8.68 -0.12 -0.33
N ARG A 178 -7.66 -0.98 -0.44
CA ARG A 178 -7.14 -1.80 0.67
C ARG A 178 -6.56 -0.95 1.78
N THR A 179 -5.92 0.17 1.43
CA THR A 179 -5.41 1.10 2.45
C THR A 179 -6.52 1.58 3.39
N VAL A 180 -7.69 1.93 2.83
CA VAL A 180 -8.84 2.36 3.64
C VAL A 180 -9.48 1.19 4.39
N SER A 181 -9.52 -0.03 3.81
CA SER A 181 -10.16 -1.19 4.45
C SER A 181 -9.32 -1.77 5.59
N ALA A 182 -8.01 -1.88 5.40
CA ALA A 182 -7.08 -2.44 6.38
C ALA A 182 -6.65 -1.41 7.44
N GLY A 183 -6.76 -0.11 7.15
CA GLY A 183 -6.28 0.96 8.02
C GLY A 183 -4.76 1.14 8.02
N LYS A 184 -4.05 0.42 7.14
CA LYS A 184 -2.61 0.46 6.93
C LYS A 184 -2.34 0.77 5.46
N VAL A 185 -1.29 1.53 5.15
CA VAL A 185 -0.96 1.82 3.75
C VAL A 185 -0.54 0.54 3.04
N GLU A 186 -1.33 0.14 2.06
CA GLU A 186 -1.04 -0.99 1.18
C GLU A 186 -0.19 -0.49 0.01
N ILE A 187 1.11 -0.78 0.07
CA ILE A 187 2.11 -0.30 -0.87
C ILE A 187 3.16 -1.38 -1.12
N GLY A 188 3.54 -1.56 -2.38
CA GLY A 188 4.62 -2.44 -2.81
C GLY A 188 5.65 -1.67 -3.64
N ALA A 189 6.91 -2.10 -3.56
CA ALA A 189 8.01 -1.53 -4.33
C ALA A 189 8.71 -2.67 -5.06
N PHE A 190 8.91 -2.53 -6.36
CA PHE A 190 9.29 -3.62 -7.24
C PHE A 190 10.34 -3.20 -8.26
N ARG A 191 11.17 -4.18 -8.63
CA ARG A 191 12.08 -4.09 -9.78
C ARG A 191 12.01 -5.37 -10.59
N THR A 192 12.12 -5.23 -11.91
CA THR A 192 12.09 -6.35 -12.84
C THR A 192 13.48 -6.96 -13.00
N TYR A 193 13.49 -8.27 -13.26
CA TYR A 193 14.70 -8.97 -13.65
C TYR A 193 15.03 -8.68 -15.13
N PRO A 194 16.32 -8.65 -15.50
CA PRO A 194 16.73 -8.56 -16.90
C PRO A 194 16.21 -9.74 -17.73
N GLU A 195 16.02 -9.53 -19.04
CA GLU A 195 15.61 -10.61 -19.95
C GLU A 195 16.56 -11.82 -19.86
N GLY A 196 16.00 -13.01 -19.73
CA GLY A 196 16.75 -14.26 -19.66
C GLY A 196 17.36 -14.59 -18.29
N HIS A 197 17.16 -13.75 -17.27
CA HIS A 197 17.60 -14.06 -15.92
C HIS A 197 16.82 -15.27 -15.36
N LYS A 198 17.54 -16.31 -14.91
CA LYS A 198 16.93 -17.49 -14.28
C LYS A 198 16.70 -17.21 -12.81
N ILE A 199 15.44 -17.02 -12.43
CA ILE A 199 15.03 -16.88 -11.03
C ILE A 199 15.25 -18.22 -10.31
N SER A 200 15.92 -18.19 -9.17
CA SER A 200 15.98 -19.32 -8.25
C SER A 200 14.59 -19.61 -7.67
N ASP A 201 14.15 -20.87 -7.68
CA ASP A 201 12.79 -21.26 -7.23
C ASP A 201 12.47 -20.88 -5.76
N ASP A 202 13.46 -20.48 -4.96
CA ASP A 202 13.30 -20.07 -3.56
C ASP A 202 12.65 -18.68 -3.36
N HIS A 203 12.29 -17.94 -4.42
CA HIS A 203 11.64 -16.63 -4.25
C HIS A 203 10.16 -16.82 -3.85
N VAL A 204 9.89 -16.85 -2.55
CA VAL A 204 8.54 -16.92 -1.98
C VAL A 204 7.92 -15.53 -2.05
N SER A 205 7.02 -15.32 -3.00
CA SER A 205 6.17 -14.11 -3.05
C SER A 205 5.17 -14.13 -1.88
N GLU A 206 5.03 -13.00 -1.18
CA GLU A 206 4.06 -12.87 -0.08
C GLU A 206 2.64 -13.07 -0.61
N TYR A 207 1.85 -13.93 0.05
CA TYR A 207 0.48 -14.22 -0.38
C TYR A 207 -0.39 -12.97 -0.28
N GLN A 208 -0.96 -12.57 -1.41
CA GLN A 208 -1.98 -11.53 -1.48
C GLN A 208 -3.26 -12.12 -2.06
N THR A 209 -4.41 -11.70 -1.54
CA THR A 209 -5.71 -12.01 -2.15
C THR A 209 -5.80 -11.28 -3.48
N ILE A 210 -5.73 -12.00 -4.60
CA ILE A 210 -5.90 -11.45 -5.95
C ILE A 210 -7.28 -11.85 -6.49
N PRO A 211 -8.06 -10.93 -7.06
CA PRO A 211 -9.33 -11.25 -7.72
C PRO A 211 -9.15 -12.22 -8.89
N LEU A 212 -10.16 -13.04 -9.17
CA LEU A 212 -10.13 -14.07 -10.22
C LEU A 212 -9.82 -13.50 -11.61
N ASN A 213 -10.35 -12.33 -11.95
CA ASN A 213 -10.10 -11.69 -13.24
C ASN A 213 -8.65 -11.20 -13.43
N LYS A 214 -7.82 -11.24 -12.38
CA LYS A 214 -6.42 -10.81 -12.38
C LYS A 214 -5.42 -11.92 -12.08
N ILE A 215 -5.90 -13.06 -11.57
CA ILE A 215 -5.04 -14.13 -11.06
C ILE A 215 -4.17 -14.77 -12.14
N GLU A 216 -4.65 -14.82 -13.38
CA GLU A 216 -3.89 -15.36 -14.52
C GLU A 216 -2.70 -14.48 -14.87
N ASP A 217 -2.92 -13.17 -15.03
CA ASP A 217 -1.87 -12.20 -15.34
C ASP A 217 -0.82 -12.16 -14.22
N PHE A 218 -1.26 -12.13 -12.96
CA PHE A 218 -0.38 -12.25 -11.80
C PHE A 218 0.45 -13.54 -11.87
N GLY A 219 -0.19 -14.68 -12.11
CA GLY A 219 0.48 -15.99 -12.15
C GLY A 219 1.56 -16.09 -13.23
N VAL A 220 1.37 -15.43 -14.37
CA VAL A 220 2.35 -15.42 -15.47
C VAL A 220 3.55 -14.52 -15.16
N HIS A 221 3.31 -13.34 -14.55
CA HIS A 221 4.33 -12.30 -14.42
C HIS A 221 4.98 -12.21 -13.03
N CYS A 222 4.43 -12.84 -11.99
CA CYS A 222 4.92 -12.75 -10.61
C CYS A 222 6.39 -13.16 -10.41
N LYS A 223 6.97 -13.96 -11.30
CA LYS A 223 8.39 -14.35 -11.26
C LYS A 223 9.31 -13.38 -11.98
N GLN A 224 8.79 -12.40 -12.72
CA GLN A 224 9.58 -11.48 -13.55
C GLN A 224 10.09 -10.25 -12.78
N TYR A 225 9.71 -10.11 -11.52
CA TYR A 225 10.13 -9.02 -10.64
C TYR A 225 10.34 -9.53 -9.21
N TYR A 226 11.00 -8.72 -8.40
CA TYR A 226 11.15 -8.93 -6.97
C TYR A 226 10.67 -7.70 -6.19
N SER A 227 10.24 -7.91 -4.95
CA SER A 227 9.88 -6.84 -4.03
C SER A 227 11.10 -6.32 -3.27
N LEU A 228 11.10 -5.03 -2.97
CA LEU A 228 12.08 -4.37 -2.11
C LEU A 228 11.47 -4.06 -0.75
N ASP A 229 12.30 -4.10 0.29
CA ASP A 229 11.88 -3.76 1.65
C ASP A 229 11.60 -2.26 1.76
N ILE A 230 10.34 -1.91 2.03
CA ILE A 230 9.88 -0.52 2.18
C ILE A 230 10.05 -0.07 3.63
N THR A 231 10.68 1.09 3.80
CA THR A 231 10.75 1.79 5.08
C THR A 231 10.51 3.28 4.86
N TYR A 232 10.08 3.97 5.92
CA TYR A 232 9.71 5.39 5.83
C TYR A 232 10.60 6.24 6.71
N PHE A 233 10.80 7.48 6.28
CA PHE A 233 11.52 8.49 7.05
C PHE A 233 10.81 9.85 6.98
N LYS A 234 11.08 10.70 7.96
CA LYS A 234 10.53 12.06 8.06
C LYS A 234 11.60 12.97 8.65
N SER A 235 11.56 14.25 8.32
CA SER A 235 12.47 15.23 8.93
C SER A 235 12.09 15.51 10.39
N SER A 236 13.02 16.12 11.11
CA SER A 236 12.77 16.70 12.43
C SER A 236 11.58 17.68 12.41
N LEU A 237 11.48 18.51 11.37
CA LEU A 237 10.38 19.47 11.18
C LEU A 237 9.05 18.78 10.84
N ASP A 238 9.07 17.78 9.95
CA ASP A 238 7.87 17.00 9.62
C ASP A 238 7.29 16.33 10.87
N SER A 239 8.16 15.83 11.75
CA SER A 239 7.74 15.24 13.03
C SER A 239 6.95 16.24 13.87
N HIS A 240 7.43 17.49 13.96
CA HIS A 240 6.74 18.55 14.68
C HIS A 240 5.41 18.94 14.01
N LEU A 241 5.39 19.05 12.69
CA LEU A 241 4.18 19.39 11.93
C LEU A 241 3.10 18.29 12.06
N LEU A 242 3.50 17.02 11.98
CA LEU A 242 2.60 15.89 12.17
C LEU A 242 1.97 15.90 13.57
N ASP A 243 2.71 16.33 14.59
CA ASP A 243 2.16 16.48 15.96
C ASP A 243 1.10 17.56 16.05
N LEU A 244 1.35 18.71 15.41
CA LEU A 244 0.36 19.79 15.37
C LEU A 244 -0.88 19.39 14.57
N LEU A 245 -0.70 18.69 13.46
CA LEU A 245 -1.81 18.15 12.66
C LEU A 245 -2.61 17.13 13.46
N TRP A 246 -1.96 16.21 14.15
CA TRP A 246 -2.63 15.19 14.94
C TRP A 246 -3.56 15.79 16.01
N ASN A 247 -3.12 16.86 16.68
CA ASN A 247 -3.93 17.60 17.65
C ASN A 247 -5.20 18.22 17.06
N LYS A 248 -5.25 18.45 15.75
CA LYS A 248 -6.42 18.98 15.04
C LYS A 248 -7.29 17.88 14.41
N TYR A 249 -6.66 16.83 13.88
CA TYR A 249 -7.31 15.82 13.03
C TYR A 249 -7.69 14.52 13.76
N TRP A 250 -7.33 14.33 15.04
CA TRP A 250 -7.71 13.12 15.80
C TRP A 250 -9.22 12.83 15.79
N VAL A 251 -10.05 13.88 15.71
CA VAL A 251 -11.52 13.75 15.62
C VAL A 251 -11.93 12.99 14.36
N ASN A 252 -11.23 13.17 13.24
CA ASN A 252 -11.51 12.46 12.00
C ASN A 252 -11.26 10.96 12.13
N THR A 253 -10.24 10.56 12.90
CA THR A 253 -9.99 9.14 13.19
C THR A 253 -11.17 8.54 13.94
N LEU A 254 -11.71 9.25 14.93
CA LEU A 254 -12.87 8.78 15.71
C LEU A 254 -14.19 8.84 14.93
N SER A 255 -14.37 9.78 14.01
CA SER A 255 -15.60 9.90 13.22
C SER A 255 -15.62 9.00 11.98
N SER A 256 -14.47 8.47 11.57
CA SER A 256 -14.35 7.58 10.41
C SER A 256 -15.20 6.31 10.56
N SER A 257 -15.77 5.84 9.45
CA SER A 257 -16.54 4.59 9.42
C SER A 257 -16.10 3.74 8.23
N PRO A 258 -15.14 2.81 8.43
CA PRO A 258 -14.65 1.95 7.35
C PRO A 258 -15.76 1.14 6.67
N LEU A 259 -16.77 0.72 7.45
CA LEU A 259 -17.92 -0.05 6.97
C LEU A 259 -18.77 0.70 5.93
N LEU A 260 -18.89 2.02 6.03
CA LEU A 260 -19.69 2.82 5.10
C LEU A 260 -18.87 3.26 3.89
N GLY A 261 -17.57 3.53 4.08
CA GLY A 261 -16.71 4.03 3.01
C GLY A 261 -16.37 2.97 1.94
N ASN A 262 -16.37 1.69 2.31
CA ASN A 262 -15.85 0.61 1.46
C ASN A 262 -16.91 -0.43 1.06
N GLY A 263 -18.19 -0.08 1.12
CA GLY A 263 -19.29 -1.02 0.86
C GLY A 263 -19.17 -1.74 -0.49
N ASP A 264 -18.88 -1.00 -1.56
CA ASP A 264 -18.74 -1.56 -2.91
C ASP A 264 -17.54 -2.50 -3.03
N TYR A 265 -16.41 -2.16 -2.41
CA TYR A 265 -15.24 -3.01 -2.38
C TYR A 265 -15.53 -4.35 -1.68
N VAL A 266 -16.17 -4.30 -0.52
CA VAL A 266 -16.52 -5.50 0.25
C VAL A 266 -17.52 -6.36 -0.51
N ALA A 267 -18.53 -5.75 -1.13
CA ALA A 267 -19.48 -6.47 -1.99
C ALA A 267 -18.77 -7.15 -3.17
N GLY A 268 -17.81 -6.46 -3.80
CA GLY A 268 -16.97 -7.02 -4.85
C GLY A 268 -16.12 -8.20 -4.37
N GLN A 269 -15.49 -8.10 -3.19
CA GLN A 269 -14.72 -9.20 -2.59
C GLN A 269 -15.59 -10.41 -2.26
N ILE A 270 -16.82 -10.20 -1.79
CA ILE A 270 -17.77 -11.30 -1.52
C ILE A 270 -18.21 -11.96 -2.83
N SER A 271 -18.45 -11.17 -3.89
CA SER A 271 -18.78 -11.71 -5.22
C SER A 271 -17.63 -12.55 -5.78
N ASP A 272 -16.39 -12.04 -5.72
CA ASP A 272 -15.18 -12.76 -6.13
C ASP A 272 -14.99 -14.06 -5.33
N LEU A 273 -15.22 -14.01 -4.01
CA LEU A 273 -15.15 -15.20 -3.15
C LEU A 273 -16.21 -16.25 -3.53
N ALA A 274 -17.42 -15.82 -3.90
CA ALA A 274 -18.49 -16.71 -4.35
C ALA A 274 -18.12 -17.42 -5.66
N GLU A 275 -17.58 -16.69 -6.63
CA GLU A 275 -17.08 -17.28 -7.88
C GLU A 275 -15.91 -18.25 -7.64
N LYS A 276 -14.97 -17.91 -6.74
CA LYS A 276 -13.88 -18.82 -6.34
C LYS A 276 -14.40 -20.12 -5.73
N LEU A 277 -15.43 -20.03 -4.89
CA LEU A 277 -16.10 -21.18 -4.29
C LEU A 277 -16.78 -22.07 -5.34
N GLU A 278 -17.49 -21.47 -6.30
CA GLU A 278 -18.15 -22.20 -7.40
C GLU A 278 -17.14 -22.95 -8.29
N GLN A 279 -15.99 -22.32 -8.59
CA GLN A 279 -14.89 -22.97 -9.32
C GLN A 279 -14.30 -24.15 -8.52
N ALA A 280 -14.08 -23.97 -7.21
CA ALA A 280 -13.56 -25.04 -6.35
C ALA A 280 -14.55 -26.22 -6.22
N GLU A 281 -15.86 -25.94 -6.13
CA GLU A 281 -16.91 -26.97 -6.12
C GLU A 281 -16.91 -27.76 -7.43
N SER A 282 -16.89 -27.07 -8.57
CA SER A 282 -16.81 -27.68 -9.90
C SER A 282 -15.59 -28.62 -10.04
N GLN A 283 -14.42 -28.22 -9.53
CA GLN A 283 -13.22 -29.07 -9.54
C GLN A 283 -13.37 -30.32 -8.66
N LEU A 284 -13.95 -30.18 -7.46
CA LEU A 284 -14.22 -31.29 -6.56
C LEU A 284 -15.25 -32.27 -7.14
N ALA A 285 -16.30 -31.77 -7.80
CA ALA A 285 -17.32 -32.58 -8.44
C ALA A 285 -16.72 -33.41 -9.60
N ASN A 286 -15.91 -32.79 -10.46
CA ASN A 286 -15.23 -33.50 -11.55
C ASN A 286 -14.22 -34.54 -11.04
N SER A 287 -13.56 -34.29 -9.91
CA SER A 287 -12.69 -35.28 -9.27
C SER A 287 -13.46 -36.49 -8.71
N ARG A 288 -14.76 -36.37 -8.42
CA ARG A 288 -15.60 -37.47 -7.89
C ARG A 288 -16.16 -38.39 -8.98
N TYR A 289 -16.33 -37.90 -10.21
CA TYR A 289 -16.86 -38.69 -11.32
C TYR A 289 -15.79 -39.24 -12.27
N GLY A 290 -14.53 -38.79 -12.15
CA GLY A 290 -13.36 -39.35 -12.85
C GLY A 290 -12.82 -40.62 -12.18
N GLY A 291 -13.36 -41.77 -12.55
CA GLY A 291 -12.84 -43.08 -12.15
C GLY A 291 -11.37 -43.28 -12.53
N ILE A 292 -10.63 -43.95 -11.65
CA ILE A 292 -9.37 -44.69 -11.90
C ILE A 292 -8.45 -44.01 -12.94
N ALA A 293 -7.84 -42.87 -12.57
CA ALA A 293 -6.61 -42.45 -13.24
C ALA A 293 -5.43 -43.24 -12.63
N PRO A 294 -4.53 -43.80 -13.45
CA PRO A 294 -3.40 -44.59 -12.95
C PRO A 294 -2.47 -43.71 -12.14
N ALA A 295 -1.94 -44.26 -11.05
CA ALA A 295 -0.90 -43.66 -10.23
C ALA A 295 0.29 -43.24 -11.10
N GLY A 296 0.32 -41.98 -11.53
CA GLY A 296 1.34 -41.49 -12.46
C GLY A 296 1.50 -39.98 -12.54
N HIS A 297 0.56 -39.19 -12.02
CA HIS A 297 0.79 -37.75 -11.89
C HIS A 297 1.32 -37.46 -10.49
N GLN A 298 2.63 -37.22 -10.43
CA GLN A 298 3.24 -36.48 -9.34
C GLN A 298 2.36 -35.26 -9.06
N ARG A 299 1.63 -35.28 -7.95
CA ARG A 299 1.10 -34.05 -7.35
C ARG A 299 2.32 -33.14 -7.19
N ARG A 300 2.41 -32.08 -8.00
CA ARG A 300 3.36 -30.99 -7.73
C ARG A 300 3.15 -30.60 -6.28
N LYS A 301 4.21 -30.74 -5.49
CA LYS A 301 4.16 -30.87 -4.04
C LYS A 301 3.93 -29.54 -3.33
N GLU A 302 3.55 -28.48 -4.06
CA GLU A 302 3.73 -27.10 -3.63
C GLU A 302 2.52 -26.20 -3.84
N ASP A 303 1.53 -26.61 -4.66
CA ASP A 303 0.34 -25.79 -4.85
C ASP A 303 -0.65 -26.05 -3.73
N GLU A 304 -0.69 -25.11 -2.79
CA GLU A 304 -1.64 -25.09 -1.70
C GLU A 304 -3.08 -25.28 -2.20
N PRO A 305 -3.89 -26.15 -1.56
CA PRO A 305 -5.23 -26.49 -2.05
C PRO A 305 -6.08 -25.22 -2.22
N GLN A 306 -6.79 -25.13 -3.35
CA GLN A 306 -7.62 -23.96 -3.69
C GLN A 306 -8.58 -23.58 -2.56
N LEU A 307 -9.16 -24.58 -1.87
CA LEU A 307 -10.03 -24.35 -0.72
C LEU A 307 -9.32 -23.66 0.47
N ALA A 308 -8.02 -23.92 0.68
CA ALA A 308 -7.25 -23.22 1.71
C ALA A 308 -7.00 -21.76 1.34
N LYS A 309 -6.74 -21.46 0.06
CA LYS A 309 -6.64 -20.07 -0.45
C LYS A 309 -7.95 -19.32 -0.24
N ILE A 310 -9.08 -19.94 -0.61
CA ILE A 310 -10.43 -19.41 -0.37
C ILE A 310 -10.70 -19.18 1.12
N THR A 311 -10.26 -20.09 1.98
CA THR A 311 -10.41 -19.94 3.44
C THR A 311 -9.61 -18.76 3.98
N ARG A 312 -8.42 -18.48 3.41
CA ARG A 312 -7.67 -17.26 3.77
C ARG A 312 -8.34 -16.01 3.28
N ASP A 313 -8.82 -16.00 2.03
CA ASP A 313 -9.53 -14.87 1.46
C ASP A 313 -10.79 -14.54 2.29
N SER A 314 -11.58 -15.55 2.68
CA SER A 314 -12.77 -15.37 3.51
C SER A 314 -12.44 -14.91 4.93
N ALA A 315 -11.38 -15.45 5.54
CA ALA A 315 -10.90 -15.03 6.85
C ALA A 315 -10.44 -13.56 6.82
N LYS A 316 -9.71 -13.14 5.78
CA LYS A 316 -9.27 -11.75 5.60
C LYS A 316 -10.45 -10.79 5.54
N ILE A 317 -11.43 -11.06 4.67
CA ILE A 317 -12.64 -10.24 4.53
C ILE A 317 -13.37 -10.13 5.88
N THR A 318 -13.52 -11.27 6.58
CA THR A 318 -14.20 -11.31 7.88
C THR A 318 -13.48 -10.46 8.93
N VAL A 319 -12.16 -10.57 9.03
CA VAL A 319 -11.35 -9.80 9.99
C VAL A 319 -11.49 -8.29 9.73
N GLU A 320 -11.43 -7.85 8.47
CA GLU A 320 -11.61 -6.44 8.10
C GLU A 320 -13.01 -5.92 8.49
N GLN A 321 -14.07 -6.72 8.25
CA GLN A 321 -15.43 -6.34 8.67
C GLN A 321 -15.59 -6.28 10.20
N VAL A 322 -14.98 -7.23 10.91
CA VAL A 322 -14.99 -7.24 12.38
C VAL A 322 -14.26 -6.02 12.95
N HIS A 323 -13.11 -5.62 12.40
CA HIS A 323 -12.43 -4.39 12.80
C HIS A 323 -13.31 -3.14 12.58
N GLY A 324 -13.97 -3.07 11.42
CA GLY A 324 -14.93 -2.00 11.12
C GLY A 324 -16.07 -1.92 12.14
N LEU A 325 -16.62 -3.08 12.54
CA LEU A 325 -17.70 -3.17 13.52
C LEU A 325 -17.21 -2.85 14.94
N MET A 326 -16.04 -3.35 15.34
CA MET A 326 -15.42 -3.04 16.63
C MET A 326 -15.26 -1.53 16.81
N SER A 327 -14.82 -0.82 15.77
CA SER A 327 -14.73 0.65 15.78
C SER A 327 -16.09 1.31 16.08
N GLN A 328 -17.19 0.83 15.49
CA GLN A 328 -18.54 1.37 15.77
C GLN A 328 -19.00 1.07 17.20
N VAL A 329 -18.76 -0.15 17.68
CA VAL A 329 -19.12 -0.55 19.05
C VAL A 329 -18.36 0.30 20.07
N ILE A 330 -17.06 0.50 19.87
CA ILE A 330 -16.25 1.37 20.74
C ILE A 330 -16.81 2.80 20.76
N LYS A 331 -17.18 3.36 19.60
CA LYS A 331 -17.82 4.68 19.53
C LYS A 331 -19.15 4.72 20.29
N ASP A 332 -20.01 3.72 20.11
CA ASP A 332 -21.30 3.67 20.79
C ASP A 332 -21.14 3.63 22.32
N ILE A 333 -20.20 2.81 22.82
CA ILE A 333 -19.87 2.73 24.24
C ILE A 333 -19.36 4.08 24.76
N LEU A 334 -18.43 4.70 24.03
CA LEU A 334 -17.80 5.96 24.46
C LEU A 334 -18.78 7.15 24.45
N PHE A 335 -19.61 7.28 23.43
CA PHE A 335 -20.38 8.50 23.19
C PHE A 335 -21.88 8.35 23.49
N ASN A 336 -22.47 7.17 23.34
CA ASN A 336 -23.90 6.96 23.50
C ASN A 336 -24.26 6.32 24.85
N SER A 337 -23.49 5.33 25.34
CA SER A 337 -23.78 4.68 26.63
C SER A 337 -23.62 5.63 27.82
N ALA A 338 -22.69 6.60 27.74
CA ALA A 338 -22.53 7.63 28.78
C ALA A 338 -23.78 8.51 28.97
N ARG A 339 -24.59 8.69 27.92
CA ARG A 339 -25.87 9.41 27.99
C ARG A 339 -26.98 8.60 28.66
N GLN A 340 -26.97 7.27 28.50
CA GLN A 340 -28.00 6.41 29.08
C GLN A 340 -27.85 6.29 30.60
N SER A 341 -26.61 6.19 31.10
CA SER A 341 -26.33 6.14 32.55
C SER A 341 -26.78 7.40 33.31
N LYS A 342 -26.67 8.58 32.69
CA LYS A 342 -27.17 9.84 33.28
C LYS A 342 -28.69 9.94 33.30
N LYS A 343 -29.39 9.36 32.32
CA LYS A 343 -30.86 9.38 32.27
C LYS A 343 -31.49 8.49 33.35
N SER A 344 -30.86 7.37 33.71
CA SER A 344 -31.36 6.48 34.77
C SER A 344 -31.18 7.04 36.19
N ALA A 345 -30.34 8.06 36.39
CA ALA A 345 -30.14 8.66 37.71
C ALA A 345 -31.21 9.71 38.07
N ASP A 346 -31.72 10.44 37.08
CA ASP A 346 -32.73 11.50 37.29
C ASP A 346 -34.17 10.96 37.47
N ASP A 347 -34.47 9.72 37.05
CA ASP A 347 -35.80 9.10 37.20
C ASP A 347 -36.03 8.45 38.58
N SER A 348 -35.11 8.62 39.53
CA SER A 348 -35.24 8.07 40.90
C SER A 348 -35.83 9.03 41.94
N SER A 349 -36.31 10.20 41.50
CA SER A 349 -36.98 11.19 42.37
C SER A 349 -38.42 11.49 41.92
N ASP A 350 -39.26 10.46 41.82
CA ASP A 350 -40.71 10.69 41.83
C ASP A 350 -41.17 10.87 43.29
N PRO A 351 -41.82 11.99 43.65
CA PRO A 351 -42.31 12.19 45.01
C PRO A 351 -43.49 11.25 45.26
N GLU A 352 -43.41 10.48 46.35
CA GLU A 352 -44.51 9.67 46.87
C GLU A 352 -45.82 10.48 46.91
N PRO A 353 -46.96 9.92 46.46
CA PRO A 353 -48.22 10.63 46.51
C PRO A 353 -48.61 10.85 47.98
N MET A 354 -48.71 12.12 48.38
CA MET A 354 -49.25 12.50 49.68
C MET A 354 -50.67 11.97 49.82
N ILE A 355 -50.83 10.92 50.61
CA ILE A 355 -52.13 10.43 51.09
C ILE A 355 -52.64 11.45 52.10
N THR A 356 -53.56 12.31 51.68
CA THR A 356 -54.38 13.09 52.61
C THR A 356 -55.53 12.21 53.09
N SER A 357 -55.54 11.98 54.42
CA SER A 357 -56.58 11.28 55.17
C SER A 357 -57.93 12.00 55.17
#